data_AF-X0Z2E9-F1
#
_entry.id   AF-X0Z2E9-F1
#
_cell.length_a   1.000
_cell.length_b   1.000
_cell.length_c   1.000
_cell.angle_alpha   90.00
_cell.angle_beta   90.00
_cell.angle_gamma   90.00
#
_symmetry.space_group_name_H-M   'P 1'
#
loop_
_entity.id
_entity.type
_entity.pdbx_description
1 polymer ?
#
loop_
_entity_poly.entity_id
_entity_poly.type
_entity_poly.pdbx_seq_one_letter_code
_entity_poly.pdbx_strand_id
1 'polypeptide(L)' 'NILMINARYDRTILPKYTEKLWNALGRPEIKWLRATHFTIGFYILFIQKEVEKYFRKTLT' A
#
# COMPACT_ATOMS: atom_id res chain seq x y z
N ASN A 1 1.47 0.91 -14.27
CA ASN A 1 2.49 1.07 -13.21
C ASN A 1 1.79 1.56 -11.94
N ILE A 2 1.53 0.67 -10.99
CA ILE A 2 0.85 1.00 -9.72
C ILE A 2 1.65 0.41 -8.55
N LEU A 3 1.76 1.18 -7.46
CA LEU A 3 2.17 0.71 -6.13
C LEU A 3 0.97 0.84 -5.19
N MET A 4 0.65 -0.23 -4.47
CA MET A 4 -0.36 -0.22 -3.41
C MET A 4 0.30 -0.28 -2.03
N ILE A 5 -0.19 0.51 -1.08
CA ILE A 5 0.27 0.48 0.31
C ILE A 5 -0.98 0.46 1.19
N ASN A 6 -1.12 -0.56 2.03
CA ASN A 6 -2.34 -0.81 2.79
C ASN A 6 -2.04 -1.27 4.23
N ALA A 7 -2.97 -0.97 5.13
CA ALA A 7 -2.96 -1.46 6.50
C ALA A 7 -3.55 -2.88 6.55
N ARG A 8 -2.80 -3.84 7.11
CA ARG A 8 -3.21 -5.25 7.22
C ARG A 8 -4.40 -5.45 8.16
N TYR A 9 -4.54 -4.61 9.18
CA TYR A 9 -5.60 -4.68 10.19
C TYR A 9 -6.60 -3.52 10.02
N ASP A 10 -6.73 -2.99 8.80
CA ASP A 10 -7.70 -1.95 8.50
C ASP A 10 -9.13 -2.46 8.74
N ARG A 11 -9.90 -1.70 9.52
CA ARG A 11 -11.31 -1.98 9.85
C ARG A 11 -12.27 -1.01 9.15
N THR A 12 -11.74 0.06 8.55
CA THR A 12 -12.47 1.05 7.75
C THR A 12 -12.54 0.58 6.30
N ILE A 13 -11.38 0.25 5.73
CA ILE A 13 -11.25 -0.36 4.40
C ILE A 13 -10.77 -1.80 4.59
N LEU A 14 -11.71 -2.73 4.69
CA LEU A 14 -11.40 -4.13 4.96
C LEU A 14 -10.44 -4.73 3.91
N PRO A 15 -9.46 -5.57 4.30
CA PRO A 15 -8.48 -6.17 3.38
C PRO A 15 -9.09 -6.85 2.15
N LYS A 16 -10.27 -7.48 2.30
CA LYS A 16 -11.00 -8.10 1.18
C LYS A 16 -11.32 -7.13 0.03
N TYR A 17 -11.52 -5.84 0.31
CA TYR A 17 -11.78 -4.84 -0.73
C TYR A 17 -10.49 -4.42 -1.42
N THR A 18 -9.41 -4.27 -0.66
CA THR A 18 -8.06 -4.06 -1.20
C THR A 18 -7.65 -5.22 -2.09
N GLU A 19 -7.87 -6.47 -1.68
CA GLU A 19 -7.56 -7.66 -2.48
C GLU A 19 -8.39 -7.73 -3.77
N LYS A 20 -9.66 -7.33 -3.73
CA LYS A 20 -10.49 -7.22 -4.95
C LYS A 20 -9.91 -6.21 -5.93
N LEU A 21 -9.54 -5.01 -5.46
CA LEU A 21 -8.90 -3.99 -6.28
C LEU A 21 -7.54 -4.47 -6.81
N TRP A 22 -6.71 -5.07 -5.94
CA TRP A 22 -5.41 -5.60 -6.29
C TRP A 22 -5.50 -6.65 -7.41
N ASN A 23 -6.45 -7.58 -7.33
CA ASN A 23 -6.71 -8.54 -8.40
C ASN A 23 -7.19 -7.86 -9.70
N ALA A 24 -8.12 -6.90 -9.61
CA ALA A 24 -8.64 -6.18 -10.77
C ALA A 24 -7.56 -5.35 -11.50
N LEU A 25 -6.53 -4.89 -10.78
CA LEU A 25 -5.40 -4.14 -11.33
C LEU A 25 -4.27 -5.04 -11.88
N GLY A 26 -4.47 -6.36 -11.95
CA GLY A 26 -3.44 -7.29 -12.42
C GLY A 26 -2.35 -7.59 -11.38
N ARG A 27 -2.70 -7.51 -10.10
CA ARG A 27 -1.82 -7.81 -8.96
C ARG A 27 -0.52 -6.98 -8.94
N PRO A 28 -0.62 -5.63 -8.93
CA PRO A 28 0.56 -4.77 -8.83
C PRO A 28 1.35 -4.98 -7.52
N GLU A 29 2.52 -4.36 -7.39
CA GLU A 29 3.29 -4.38 -6.14
C GLU A 29 2.44 -3.85 -4.98
N ILE A 30 2.42 -4.58 -3.85
CA ILE A 30 1.65 -4.21 -2.66
C ILE A 30 2.50 -4.33 -1.38
N LYS A 31 2.43 -3.31 -0.53
CA LYS A 31 3.02 -3.31 0.82
C LYS A 31 1.92 -3.39 1.87
N TRP A 32 1.95 -4.46 2.67
CA TRP A 32 1.05 -4.65 3.81
C TRP A 32 1.72 -4.21 5.11
N LEU A 33 1.27 -3.09 5.66
CA LEU A 33 1.77 -2.54 6.92
C LEU A 33 1.00 -3.14 8.10
N ARG A 34 1.71 -3.49 9.18
CA ARG A 34 1.11 -3.97 10.43
C ARG A 34 0.50 -2.79 11.20
N ALA A 35 -0.60 -2.26 10.68
CA ALA A 35 -1.33 -1.11 11.20
C ALA A 35 -2.85 -1.28 10.96
N THR A 36 -3.64 -0.40 11.58
CA THR A 36 -5.04 -0.14 11.24
C THR A 36 -5.13 1.12 10.37
N HIS A 37 -6.34 1.51 9.95
CA HIS A 37 -6.57 2.71 9.15
C HIS A 37 -5.91 3.97 9.74
N PHE A 38 -6.01 4.14 11.05
CA PHE A 38 -5.54 5.36 11.72
C PHE A 38 -4.09 5.24 12.19
N THR A 39 -3.64 4.03 12.58
CA THR A 39 -2.25 3.83 13.05
C THR A 39 -1.25 3.71 11.91
N ILE A 40 -1.70 3.63 10.65
CA ILE A 40 -0.81 3.64 9.48
C ILE A 40 -0.01 4.95 9.39
N GLY A 41 -0.53 6.05 9.97
CA GLY A 41 0.18 7.33 10.04
C GLY A 41 1.55 7.23 10.74
N PHE A 42 1.73 6.31 11.69
CA PHE A 42 3.02 6.06 12.33
C PHE A 42 4.09 5.52 11.36
N TYR A 43 3.69 5.02 10.18
CA TYR A 43 4.58 4.52 9.15
C TYR A 43 4.89 5.57 8.07
N ILE A 44 4.54 6.86 8.24
CA ILE A 44 4.65 7.85 7.16
C ILE A 44 6.06 7.97 6.55
N LEU A 45 7.11 7.94 7.38
CA LEU A 45 8.49 7.99 6.88
C LEU A 45 8.87 6.74 6.07
N PHE A 46 8.35 5.57 6.45
CA PHE A 46 8.53 4.34 5.69
C PHE A 46 7.79 4.41 4.35
N ILE A 47 6.53 4.89 4.36
CA ILE A 47 5.69 5.05 3.18
C ILE A 47 6.37 5.97 2.16
N GLN A 48 6.91 7.11 2.61
CA GLN A 48 7.64 8.05 1.76
C GLN A 48 8.81 7.38 1.05
N LYS A 49 9.63 6.60 1.78
CA LYS A 49 10.78 5.89 1.20
C LYS A 49 10.35 4.87 0.14
N GLU A 50 9.28 4.11 0.38
CA GLU A 50 8.79 3.12 -0.60
C GLU A 50 8.24 3.80 -1.86
N VAL A 51 7.54 4.93 -1.71
CA VAL A 51 7.05 5.73 -2.84
C VAL A 51 8.21 6.28 -3.67
N GLU A 52 9.22 6.85 -3.02
CA GLU A 52 10.40 7.41 -3.68
C GLU A 52 11.20 6.32 -4.44
N LYS A 53 11.38 5.15 -3.83
CA LYS A 53 11.99 3.98 -4.46
C LYS A 53 11.20 3.52 -5.69
N TYR A 54 9.88 3.49 -5.59
CA TYR A 54 9.01 3.10 -6.67
C TYR A 54 9.07 4.09 -7.85
N PHE A 55 9.10 5.40 -7.57
CA PHE A 55 9.28 6.42 -8.60
C PHE A 55 10.62 6.28 -9.31
N ARG A 56 11.73 6.11 -8.57
CA ARG A 56 13.04 5.85 -9.18
C ARG A 56 13.03 4.62 -10.09
N LYS A 57 12.39 3.53 -9.68
CA LYS A 57 12.28 2.32 -10.52
C LYS A 57 11.44 2.54 -11.79
N THR A 58 10.50 3.47 -11.75
CA THR A 58 9.43 3.61 -12.76
C THR A 58 9.69 4.72 -13.77
N LEU A 59 10.35 5.81 -13.34
CA LEU A 59 10.57 7.02 -14.12
C LEU A 59 12.00 7.14 -14.68
N THR A 60 12.86 6.18 -14.35
CA THR A 60 14.20 6.03 -14.93
C THR A 60 14.20 4.81 -15.83
#